data_AF-A0A832ELU6-F1
#
_entry.id   AF-A0A832ELU6-F1
#
_cell.length_a   1.000
_cell.length_b   1.000
_cell.length_c   1.000
_cell.angle_alpha   90.00
_cell.angle_beta   90.00
_cell.angle_gamma   90.00
#
_symmetry.space_group_name_H-M   'P 1'
#
loop_
_entity.id
_entity.type
_entity.pdbx_description
1 polymer ?
#
loop_
_entity_poly.entity_id
_entity_poly.type
_entity_poly.pdbx_seq_one_letter_code
_entity_poly.pdbx_strand_id
1 'polypeptide(L)'
;MKTIEVSEGGLRAAWEIAGDGDVRLVHFGVGEPAPAGDEKARGCYRMLELQVVGENQHAHHGQKHLGTAPANRLKYRRHRRRGSHLEFTVGEAGGLEATVHYQFAPGMPVARCWTEVVHRGREPVVLDYVSSFVLTGLAPDGAQADCWLSIGHNTWFGEAQWRRARLTELGFLPVGPTAMKRLACTS
;
A
#
# COMPACT_ATOMS: atom_id res chain seq x y z
N MET A 1 9.71 17.21 -7.05
CA MET A 1 9.52 15.75 -7.09
C MET A 1 10.85 15.08 -6.83
N LYS A 2 10.89 14.06 -5.98
CA LYS A 2 12.11 13.30 -5.63
C LYS A 2 11.81 11.81 -5.65
N THR A 3 12.68 11.01 -6.25
CA THR A 3 12.56 9.54 -6.27
C THR A 3 13.57 8.92 -5.32
N ILE A 4 13.17 7.86 -4.62
CA ILE A 4 14.02 7.02 -3.77
C ILE A 4 13.92 5.60 -4.31
N GLU A 5 15.05 4.96 -4.59
CA GLU A 5 15.10 3.62 -5.19
C GLU A 5 15.94 2.69 -4.32
N VAL A 6 15.52 1.42 -4.27
CA VAL A 6 16.20 0.35 -3.54
C VAL A 6 16.25 -0.88 -4.43
N SER A 7 17.41 -1.55 -4.44
CA SER A 7 17.60 -2.88 -5.00
C SER A 7 18.36 -3.72 -3.97
N GLU A 8 17.70 -4.71 -3.38
CA GLU A 8 18.22 -5.55 -2.29
C GLU A 8 17.74 -6.99 -2.48
N GLY A 9 18.67 -7.97 -2.48
CA GLY A 9 18.31 -9.39 -2.59
C GLY A 9 17.55 -9.78 -3.87
N GLY A 10 17.61 -8.95 -4.92
CA GLY A 10 16.83 -9.13 -6.16
C GLY A 10 15.43 -8.50 -6.11
N LEU A 11 15.01 -7.92 -4.99
CA LEU A 11 13.81 -7.09 -4.89
C LEU A 11 14.15 -5.64 -5.22
N ARG A 12 13.37 -5.04 -6.10
CA ARG A 12 13.44 -3.63 -6.48
C ARG A 12 12.23 -2.90 -5.94
N ALA A 13 12.45 -1.69 -5.44
CA ALA A 13 11.39 -0.82 -4.95
C ALA A 13 11.69 0.64 -5.26
N ALA A 14 10.65 1.41 -5.57
CA ALA A 14 10.77 2.84 -5.86
C ALA A 14 9.64 3.63 -5.21
N TRP A 15 10.00 4.74 -4.57
CA TRP A 15 9.08 5.70 -3.98
C TRP A 15 9.24 7.06 -4.66
N GLU A 16 8.13 7.69 -4.97
CA GLU A 16 8.05 9.06 -5.46
C GLU A 16 7.51 9.96 -4.36
N ILE A 17 8.25 11.03 -4.04
CA ILE A 17 7.78 12.14 -3.21
C ILE A 17 7.29 13.23 -4.16
N ALA A 18 5.97 13.37 -4.23
CA ALA A 18 5.29 14.33 -5.09
C ALA A 18 5.50 15.78 -4.59
N GLY A 19 5.16 16.76 -5.43
CA GLY A 19 5.33 18.18 -5.10
C GLY A 19 4.52 18.65 -3.90
N ASP A 20 3.38 18.00 -3.63
CA ASP A 20 2.50 18.26 -2.47
C ASP A 20 2.92 17.48 -1.21
N GLY A 21 3.99 16.69 -1.30
CA GLY A 21 4.49 15.85 -0.22
C GLY A 21 3.82 14.48 -0.10
N ASP A 22 2.94 14.08 -1.02
CA ASP A 22 2.43 12.71 -1.07
C ASP A 22 3.56 11.73 -1.37
N VAL A 23 3.58 10.58 -0.68
CA VAL A 23 4.62 9.54 -0.85
C VAL A 23 4.01 8.31 -1.50
N ARG A 24 4.47 8.01 -2.71
CA ARG A 24 3.88 7.00 -3.59
C ARG A 24 4.83 5.83 -3.77
N LEU A 25 4.41 4.61 -3.44
CA LEU A 25 5.12 3.39 -3.80
C LEU A 25 4.79 3.04 -5.26
N VAL A 26 5.65 3.45 -6.19
CA VAL A 26 5.42 3.32 -7.63
C VAL A 26 5.94 2.00 -8.20
N HIS A 27 6.81 1.30 -7.47
CA HIS A 27 7.27 -0.04 -7.83
C HIS A 27 7.65 -0.85 -6.60
N PHE A 28 7.34 -2.15 -6.62
CA PHE A 28 7.77 -3.13 -5.62
C PHE A 28 7.71 -4.55 -6.21
N GLY A 29 8.85 -5.10 -6.64
CA GLY A 29 8.90 -6.42 -7.29
C GLY A 29 10.29 -6.82 -7.78
N VAL A 30 10.40 -7.99 -8.40
CA VAL A 30 11.68 -8.52 -8.93
C VAL A 30 12.00 -8.07 -10.36
N GLY A 31 10.97 -7.62 -11.09
CA GLY A 31 11.09 -7.15 -12.47
C GLY A 31 11.51 -5.68 -12.57
N GLU A 32 11.60 -5.19 -13.79
CA GLU A 32 11.79 -3.76 -14.04
C GLU A 32 10.53 -2.96 -13.62
N PRO A 33 10.70 -1.71 -13.18
CA PRO A 33 9.58 -0.81 -12.97
C PRO A 33 8.79 -0.63 -14.26
N ALA A 34 7.50 -0.94 -14.22
CA ALA A 34 6.61 -0.50 -15.28
C ALA A 34 6.42 1.03 -15.20
N PRO A 35 6.15 1.70 -16.33
CA PRO A 35 5.79 3.11 -16.30
C PRO A 35 4.55 3.30 -15.42
N ALA A 36 4.71 3.98 -14.28
CA ALA A 36 3.53 4.48 -13.57
C ALA A 36 2.84 5.49 -14.49
N GLY A 37 1.50 5.42 -14.56
CA GLY A 37 0.69 6.21 -15.49
C GLY A 37 0.81 7.73 -15.34
N ASP A 38 -0.15 8.48 -15.86
CA ASP A 38 -0.17 9.93 -15.69
C ASP A 38 -0.26 10.36 -14.20
N GLU A 39 -0.06 11.65 -13.92
CA GLU A 39 -0.07 12.19 -12.55
C GLU A 39 -1.37 11.88 -11.80
N LYS A 40 -2.49 11.86 -12.52
CA LYS A 40 -3.80 11.53 -11.96
C LYS A 40 -3.83 10.06 -11.50
N ALA A 41 -3.31 9.13 -12.31
CA ALA A 41 -3.18 7.73 -11.95
C ALA A 41 -2.18 7.53 -10.80
N ARG A 42 -1.07 8.28 -10.79
CA ARG A 42 -0.05 8.23 -9.73
C ARG A 42 -0.58 8.61 -8.35
N GLY A 43 -1.62 9.44 -8.28
CA GLY A 43 -2.33 9.76 -7.03
C GLY A 43 -2.95 8.55 -6.30
N CYS A 44 -3.07 7.38 -6.95
CA CYS A 44 -3.53 6.13 -6.35
C CYS A 44 -2.39 5.26 -5.77
N TYR A 45 -1.12 5.63 -5.96
CA TYR A 45 0.04 4.81 -5.60
C TYR A 45 0.57 5.10 -4.19
N ARG A 46 -0.25 5.65 -3.28
CA ARG A 46 0.21 5.98 -1.91
C ARG A 46 0.85 4.78 -1.23
N MET A 47 1.94 5.01 -0.51
CA MET A 47 2.62 3.95 0.25
C MET A 47 1.84 3.52 1.51
N LEU A 48 0.86 4.33 1.94
CA LEU A 48 0.10 4.16 3.16
C LEU A 48 -1.37 4.52 2.92
N GLU A 49 -2.25 3.65 3.40
CA GLU A 49 -3.66 3.93 3.59
C GLU A 49 -4.02 3.74 5.06
N LEU A 50 -4.81 4.68 5.60
CA LEU A 50 -5.23 4.74 7.00
C LEU A 50 -6.60 5.40 7.11
N GLN A 51 -7.49 4.86 7.92
CA GLN A 51 -8.82 5.42 8.16
C GLN A 51 -9.00 5.77 9.64
N VAL A 52 -9.55 6.95 9.90
CA VAL A 52 -9.99 7.42 11.22
C VAL A 52 -11.51 7.32 11.26
N VAL A 53 -12.05 6.90 12.41
CA VAL A 53 -13.50 6.82 12.64
C VAL A 53 -14.13 8.21 12.49
N GLY A 54 -15.24 8.28 11.75
CA GLY A 54 -15.97 9.53 11.51
C GLY A 54 -15.40 10.38 10.36
N GLU A 55 -14.26 10.01 9.80
CA GLU A 55 -13.70 10.69 8.64
C GLU A 55 -14.15 10.08 7.31
N ASN A 56 -14.13 10.90 6.25
CA ASN A 56 -14.58 10.49 4.92
C ASN A 56 -13.46 9.82 4.09
N GLN A 57 -13.79 9.32 2.91
CA GLN A 57 -12.86 8.93 1.86
C GLN A 57 -12.78 10.03 0.79
N HIS A 58 -11.62 10.20 0.15
CA HIS A 58 -11.48 11.06 -1.04
C HIS A 58 -11.79 10.33 -2.34
N ALA A 59 -11.54 9.02 -2.38
CA ALA A 59 -11.92 8.19 -3.52
C ALA A 59 -13.40 7.76 -3.42
N HIS A 60 -13.87 7.04 -4.44
CA HIS A 60 -15.21 6.47 -4.44
C HIS A 60 -15.44 5.57 -3.22
N HIS A 61 -16.55 5.85 -2.53
CA HIS A 61 -17.08 5.02 -1.46
C HIS A 61 -17.35 3.61 -1.97
N GLY A 62 -16.72 2.64 -1.34
CA GLY A 62 -16.87 1.24 -1.64
C GLY A 62 -16.27 0.41 -0.51
N GLN A 63 -16.27 -0.91 -0.66
CA GLN A 63 -15.71 -1.80 0.36
C GLN A 63 -14.17 -1.79 0.36
N LYS A 64 -13.49 -0.68 0.03
CA LYS A 64 -12.03 -0.59 -0.09
C LYS A 64 -11.46 0.49 0.82
N HIS A 65 -10.18 0.36 1.15
CA HIS A 65 -9.44 1.36 1.91
C HIS A 65 -8.41 2.06 1.01
N LEU A 66 -8.81 2.41 -0.21
CA LEU A 66 -7.96 3.14 -1.15
C LEU A 66 -8.45 4.57 -1.25
N GLY A 67 -7.57 5.55 -1.07
CA GLY A 67 -7.92 6.97 -1.13
C GLY A 67 -8.71 7.46 0.07
N THR A 68 -8.31 7.06 1.29
CA THR A 68 -8.91 7.61 2.51
C THR A 68 -8.56 9.09 2.69
N ALA A 69 -9.43 9.87 3.33
CA ALA A 69 -9.14 11.28 3.59
C ALA A 69 -7.97 11.51 4.56
N PRO A 70 -7.87 10.78 5.68
CA PRO A 70 -6.73 10.88 6.58
C PRO A 70 -5.39 10.61 5.88
N ALA A 71 -5.31 9.56 5.05
CA ALA A 71 -4.07 9.21 4.37
C ALA A 71 -3.60 10.30 3.40
N ASN A 72 -4.52 10.98 2.72
CA ASN A 72 -4.18 12.06 1.80
C ASN A 72 -3.56 13.29 2.50
N ARG A 73 -3.96 13.55 3.74
CA ARG A 73 -3.42 14.67 4.53
C ARG A 73 -2.03 14.38 5.11
N LEU A 74 -1.62 13.11 5.20
CA LEU A 74 -0.29 12.72 5.65
C LEU A 74 0.75 13.07 4.59
N LYS A 75 1.60 14.05 4.87
CA LYS A 75 2.66 14.50 3.95
C LYS A 75 4.04 14.12 4.45
N TYR A 76 4.95 13.91 3.51
CA TYR A 76 6.35 13.58 3.73
C TYR A 76 7.02 14.51 4.74
N ARG A 77 7.67 13.93 5.75
CA ARG A 77 8.52 14.65 6.71
C ARG A 77 9.99 14.30 6.52
N ARG A 78 10.30 12.99 6.47
CA ARG A 78 11.67 12.48 6.31
C ARG A 78 11.66 11.00 5.93
N HIS A 79 12.81 10.50 5.50
CA HIS A 79 13.11 9.07 5.47
C HIS A 79 14.48 8.82 6.12
N ARG A 80 14.70 7.60 6.61
CA ARG A 80 16.01 7.14 7.12
C ARG A 80 16.29 5.74 6.64
N ARG A 81 17.55 5.48 6.27
CA ARG A 81 18.03 4.14 5.91
C ARG A 81 19.12 3.72 6.88
N ARG A 82 19.04 2.48 7.38
CA ARG A 82 20.03 1.84 8.24
C ARG A 82 20.26 0.41 7.73
N GLY A 83 21.33 0.21 6.97
CA GLY A 83 21.56 -1.06 6.27
C GLY A 83 20.38 -1.41 5.36
N SER A 84 19.78 -2.57 5.61
CA SER A 84 18.60 -3.09 4.90
C SER A 84 17.26 -2.61 5.45
N HIS A 85 17.24 -1.67 6.40
CA HIS A 85 16.02 -1.05 6.92
C HIS A 85 15.82 0.35 6.32
N LEU A 86 14.65 0.61 5.75
CA LEU A 86 14.21 1.91 5.26
C LEU A 86 12.90 2.30 5.95
N GLU A 87 12.84 3.51 6.49
CA GLU A 87 11.63 4.07 7.08
C GLU A 87 11.26 5.41 6.45
N PHE A 88 9.96 5.65 6.26
CA PHE A 88 9.39 6.93 5.86
C PHE A 88 8.48 7.46 6.95
N THR A 89 8.72 8.67 7.42
CA THR A 89 7.80 9.37 8.32
C THR A 89 6.96 10.36 7.52
N VAL A 90 5.65 10.24 7.63
CA VAL A 90 4.64 11.17 7.13
C VAL A 90 3.82 11.73 8.29
N GLY A 91 3.28 12.93 8.15
CA GLY A 91 2.43 13.52 9.18
C GLY A 91 1.61 14.69 8.68
N GLU A 92 0.52 14.97 9.39
CA GLU A 92 -0.40 16.06 9.05
C GLU A 92 -0.46 17.15 10.14
N ALA A 93 -1.17 18.24 9.86
CA ALA A 93 -1.28 19.38 10.77
C ALA A 93 -2.03 19.04 12.08
N GLY A 94 -2.94 18.06 12.04
CA GLY A 94 -3.68 17.58 13.21
C GLY A 94 -2.83 16.81 14.24
N GLY A 95 -1.56 16.52 13.92
CA GLY A 95 -0.65 15.81 14.81
C GLY A 95 -0.64 14.29 14.63
N LEU A 96 -1.43 13.75 13.69
CA LEU A 96 -1.33 12.36 13.29
C LEU A 96 -0.05 12.16 12.45
N GLU A 97 0.81 11.26 12.90
CA GLU A 97 2.06 10.87 12.24
C GLU A 97 2.06 9.35 12.03
N ALA A 98 2.59 8.92 10.89
CA ALA A 98 2.84 7.51 10.61
C ALA A 98 4.27 7.31 10.14
N THR A 99 4.89 6.21 10.60
CA THR A 99 6.16 5.73 10.07
C THR A 99 5.94 4.38 9.39
N VAL A 100 6.22 4.32 8.09
CA VAL A 100 6.14 3.11 7.27
C VAL A 100 7.53 2.52 7.17
N HIS A 101 7.67 1.25 7.53
CA HIS A 101 8.95 0.56 7.58
C HIS A 101 9.03 -0.54 6.53
N TYR A 102 10.20 -0.66 5.90
CA TYR A 102 10.57 -1.70 4.97
C TYR A 102 11.90 -2.31 5.42
N GLN A 103 11.88 -3.57 5.83
CA GLN A 103 13.06 -4.33 6.21
C GLN A 103 13.35 -5.39 5.14
N PHE A 104 14.38 -5.17 4.33
CA PHE A 104 14.79 -6.09 3.27
C PHE A 104 15.56 -7.27 3.85
N ALA A 105 15.24 -8.48 3.38
CA ALA A 105 15.94 -9.70 3.74
C ALA A 105 17.23 -9.83 2.90
N PRO A 106 18.40 -10.06 3.52
CA PRO A 106 19.64 -10.24 2.78
C PRO A 106 19.57 -11.45 1.83
N GLY A 107 19.97 -11.25 0.57
CA GLY A 107 20.09 -12.32 -0.41
C GLY A 107 18.76 -12.92 -0.91
N MET A 108 17.61 -12.37 -0.52
CA MET A 108 16.29 -12.86 -0.93
C MET A 108 15.40 -11.70 -1.39
N PRO A 109 14.51 -11.90 -2.38
CA PRO A 109 13.62 -10.86 -2.87
C PRO A 109 12.40 -10.69 -1.93
N VAL A 110 12.66 -10.44 -0.65
CA VAL A 110 11.66 -10.42 0.42
C VAL A 110 11.86 -9.16 1.27
N ALA A 111 10.75 -8.54 1.67
CA ALA A 111 10.78 -7.52 2.72
C ALA A 111 9.68 -7.77 3.75
N ARG A 112 9.98 -7.41 5.00
CA ARG A 112 8.98 -7.26 6.06
C ARG A 112 8.55 -5.81 6.13
N CYS A 113 7.24 -5.57 6.14
CA CYS A 113 6.67 -4.23 6.20
C CYS A 113 5.75 -4.08 7.42
N TRP A 114 5.79 -2.92 8.06
CA TRP A 114 4.86 -2.55 9.13
C TRP A 114 4.71 -1.03 9.20
N THR A 115 3.65 -0.59 9.87
CA THR A 115 3.34 0.83 10.06
C THR A 115 3.17 1.13 11.54
N GLU A 116 3.84 2.16 12.02
CA GLU A 116 3.66 2.73 13.36
C GLU A 116 2.90 4.04 13.24
N VAL A 117 1.85 4.23 14.05
CA VAL A 117 1.06 5.46 14.05
C VAL A 117 1.15 6.10 15.43
N VAL A 118 1.46 7.39 15.46
CA VAL A 118 1.55 8.19 16.68
C VAL A 118 0.65 9.40 16.51
N HIS A 119 -0.26 9.62 17.46
CA HIS A 119 -1.05 10.84 17.52
C HIS A 119 -0.44 11.80 18.55
N ARG A 120 0.01 12.97 18.10
CA ARG A 120 0.58 14.05 18.92
C ARG A 120 -0.38 15.23 19.12
N GLY A 121 -1.62 15.12 18.64
CA GLY A 121 -2.66 16.12 18.84
C GLY A 121 -3.27 16.06 20.25
N ARG A 122 -4.23 16.95 20.51
CA ARG A 122 -4.88 17.08 21.82
C ARG A 122 -6.06 16.15 22.02
N GLU A 123 -6.87 15.97 20.96
CA GLU A 123 -8.09 15.18 21.03
C GLU A 123 -7.82 13.69 20.74
N PRO A 124 -8.54 12.75 21.36
CA PRO A 124 -8.42 11.34 21.01
C PRO A 124 -8.74 11.07 19.53
N VAL A 125 -7.98 10.15 18.91
CA VAL A 125 -8.21 9.67 17.54
C VAL A 125 -8.42 8.16 17.59
N VAL A 126 -9.47 7.69 16.93
CA VAL A 126 -9.78 6.25 16.81
C VAL A 126 -9.46 5.80 15.39
N LEU A 127 -8.50 4.88 15.26
CA LEU A 127 -8.15 4.27 13.98
C LEU A 127 -9.13 3.13 13.67
N ASP A 128 -9.73 3.18 12.48
CA ASP A 128 -10.57 2.11 11.93
C ASP A 128 -9.75 1.15 11.05
N TYR A 129 -8.76 1.69 10.33
CA TYR A 129 -7.88 0.92 9.47
C TYR A 129 -6.48 1.52 9.43
N VAL A 130 -5.48 0.65 9.40
CA VAL A 130 -4.10 1.00 9.04
C VAL A 130 -3.51 -0.12 8.21
N SER A 131 -2.89 0.22 7.10
CA SER A 131 -2.17 -0.74 6.26
C SER A 131 -0.76 -0.99 6.80
N SER A 132 -0.33 -2.25 6.83
CA SER A 132 1.08 -2.61 7.03
C SER A 132 1.88 -2.54 5.71
N PHE A 133 1.18 -2.65 4.59
CA PHE A 133 1.72 -2.57 3.22
C PHE A 133 0.58 -2.27 2.25
N VAL A 134 0.83 -1.41 1.27
CA VAL A 134 -0.06 -1.11 0.14
C VAL A 134 0.76 -1.15 -1.14
N LEU A 135 0.24 -1.84 -2.14
CA LEU A 135 0.79 -1.82 -3.50
C LEU A 135 -0.37 -1.66 -4.49
N THR A 136 -0.27 -0.61 -5.29
CA THR A 136 -1.22 -0.31 -6.37
C THR A 136 -0.52 -0.51 -7.72
N GLY A 137 -1.30 -0.71 -8.79
CA GLY A 137 -0.73 -0.86 -10.14
C GLY A 137 -0.20 -2.26 -10.43
N LEU A 138 -0.77 -3.29 -9.80
CA LEU A 138 -0.53 -4.68 -10.21
C LEU A 138 -0.99 -4.88 -11.67
N ALA A 139 -0.19 -5.59 -12.46
CA ALA A 139 -0.42 -5.81 -13.90
C ALA A 139 -0.62 -4.50 -14.72
N PRO A 140 0.41 -3.62 -14.74
CA PRO A 140 0.32 -2.30 -15.37
C PRO A 140 0.18 -2.34 -16.89
N ASP A 141 0.49 -3.47 -17.52
CA ASP A 141 0.34 -3.77 -18.95
C ASP A 141 -1.08 -4.28 -19.32
N GLY A 142 -2.00 -4.30 -18.36
CA GLY A 142 -3.35 -4.82 -18.58
C GLY A 142 -3.45 -6.34 -18.43
N ALA A 143 -2.40 -7.02 -17.98
CA ALA A 143 -2.39 -8.47 -17.69
C ALA A 143 -3.19 -8.85 -16.42
N GLN A 144 -4.18 -8.04 -16.02
CA GLN A 144 -5.03 -8.32 -14.86
C GLN A 144 -5.83 -9.63 -15.06
N ALA A 145 -6.19 -9.96 -16.30
CA ALA A 145 -6.84 -11.23 -16.64
C ALA A 145 -5.94 -12.45 -16.39
N ASP A 146 -4.61 -12.26 -16.42
CA ASP A 146 -3.60 -13.28 -16.18
C ASP A 146 -3.17 -13.34 -14.70
N CYS A 147 -3.68 -12.42 -13.87
CA CYS A 147 -3.41 -12.40 -12.44
C CYS A 147 -4.25 -13.44 -11.70
N TRP A 148 -3.57 -14.16 -10.82
CA TRP A 148 -4.18 -15.15 -9.95
C TRP A 148 -4.02 -14.75 -8.49
N LEU A 149 -5.06 -14.99 -7.71
CA LEU A 149 -5.02 -14.92 -6.27
C LEU A 149 -5.05 -16.34 -5.69
N SER A 150 -4.11 -16.64 -4.81
CA SER A 150 -4.07 -17.89 -4.05
C SER A 150 -4.28 -17.60 -2.57
N ILE A 151 -5.27 -18.24 -1.95
CA ILE A 151 -5.62 -18.08 -0.54
C ILE A 151 -5.52 -19.45 0.13
N GLY A 152 -4.74 -19.53 1.21
CA GLY A 152 -4.71 -20.71 2.09
C GLY A 152 -5.88 -20.61 3.07
N HIS A 153 -6.95 -21.37 2.81
CA HIS A 153 -8.06 -21.46 3.75
C HIS A 153 -7.67 -22.36 4.93
N ASN A 154 -8.09 -21.97 6.13
CA ASN A 154 -7.86 -22.74 7.34
C ASN A 154 -9.20 -23.05 8.00
N THR A 155 -9.34 -24.28 8.47
CA THR A 155 -10.36 -24.69 9.44
C THR A 155 -9.66 -25.37 10.60
N TRP A 156 -10.37 -25.58 11.71
CA TRP A 156 -9.85 -26.44 12.78
C TRP A 156 -9.50 -27.83 12.20
N PHE A 157 -8.26 -28.28 12.37
CA PHE A 157 -7.70 -29.51 11.78
C PHE A 157 -7.65 -29.56 10.24
N GLY A 158 -7.73 -28.41 9.57
CA GLY A 158 -7.73 -28.33 8.11
C GLY A 158 -6.98 -27.10 7.60
N GLU A 159 -5.72 -26.96 7.98
CA GLU A 159 -4.85 -25.84 7.64
C GLU A 159 -4.34 -25.90 6.19
N ALA A 160 -3.96 -24.72 5.66
CA ALA A 160 -3.26 -24.55 4.38
C ALA A 160 -4.00 -25.15 3.16
N GLN A 161 -5.33 -25.10 3.15
CA GLN A 161 -6.13 -25.50 1.99
C GLN A 161 -6.06 -24.43 0.90
N TRP A 162 -5.01 -24.46 0.09
CA TRP A 162 -4.78 -23.50 -0.99
C TRP A 162 -5.85 -23.60 -2.07
N ARG A 163 -6.57 -22.49 -2.30
CA ARG A 163 -7.47 -22.28 -3.43
C ARG A 163 -6.94 -21.15 -4.29
N ARG A 164 -7.05 -21.31 -5.60
CA ARG A 164 -6.58 -20.36 -6.59
C ARG A 164 -7.70 -20.00 -7.55
N ALA A 165 -7.87 -18.71 -7.80
CA ALA A 165 -8.83 -18.17 -8.75
C ALA A 165 -8.23 -16.95 -9.47
N ARG A 166 -8.70 -16.68 -10.68
CA ARG A 166 -8.35 -15.45 -11.41
C ARG A 166 -8.99 -14.25 -10.73
N LEU A 167 -8.34 -13.10 -10.80
CA LEU A 167 -8.92 -11.86 -10.25
C LEU A 167 -10.29 -11.54 -10.87
N THR A 168 -10.46 -11.83 -12.17
CA THR A 168 -11.72 -11.62 -12.90
C THR A 168 -12.85 -12.55 -12.40
N GLU A 169 -12.54 -13.80 -12.03
CA GLU A 169 -13.50 -14.75 -11.45
C GLU A 169 -14.00 -14.29 -10.06
N LEU A 170 -13.18 -13.50 -9.35
CA LEU A 170 -13.51 -12.93 -8.05
C LEU A 170 -14.21 -11.57 -8.14
N GLY A 171 -14.50 -11.09 -9.36
CA GLY A 171 -15.19 -9.83 -9.61
C GLY A 171 -14.28 -8.59 -9.63
N PHE A 172 -12.96 -8.75 -9.69
CA PHE A 172 -12.03 -7.65 -9.94
C PHE A 172 -11.92 -7.41 -11.45
N LEU A 173 -12.98 -6.83 -12.03
CA LEU A 173 -13.04 -6.45 -13.44
C LEU A 173 -12.54 -5.00 -13.63
N PRO A 174 -11.89 -4.68 -14.76
CA PRO A 174 -11.41 -3.33 -15.07
C PRO A 174 -12.54 -2.43 -15.59
N VAL A 175 -13.62 -2.28 -14.82
CA VAL A 175 -14.76 -1.41 -15.16
C VAL A 175 -14.48 0.09 -14.90
N GLY A 176 -13.33 0.41 -14.31
CA GLY A 176 -12.88 1.76 -14.00
C GLY A 176 -11.46 1.78 -13.44
N PRO A 177 -10.95 2.94 -12.98
CA PRO A 177 -9.56 3.08 -12.53
C PRO A 177 -9.25 2.30 -11.25
N THR A 178 -10.28 1.89 -10.50
CA THR A 178 -10.16 1.08 -9.29
C THR A 178 -11.36 0.14 -9.17
N ALA A 179 -11.14 -1.08 -8.72
CA ALA A 179 -12.24 -2.01 -8.40
C ALA A 179 -12.98 -1.55 -7.12
N MET A 180 -14.27 -1.87 -7.03
CA MET A 180 -15.08 -1.64 -5.80
C MET A 180 -15.17 -2.89 -4.91
N LYS A 181 -14.68 -4.03 -5.42
CA LYS A 181 -14.66 -5.30 -4.70
C LYS A 181 -13.53 -5.31 -3.68
N ARG A 182 -13.77 -5.96 -2.54
CA ARG A 182 -12.74 -6.34 -1.56
C ARG A 182 -12.86 -7.82 -1.24
N LEU A 183 -11.72 -8.42 -0.99
CA LEU A 183 -11.61 -9.71 -0.32
C LEU A 183 -10.96 -9.45 1.04
N ALA A 184 -11.53 -10.06 2.07
CA ALA A 184 -10.99 -10.06 3.42
C ALA A 184 -10.87 -11.52 3.86
N CYS A 185 -9.68 -11.88 4.32
CA CYS A 185 -9.44 -13.18 4.94
C CYS A 185 -9.41 -12.96 6.45
N THR A 186 -10.29 -13.62 7.19
CA THR A 186 -10.18 -13.73 8.64
C THR A 186 -9.55 -15.07 8.98
N SER A 187 -8.64 -15.06 9.94
CA SER A 187 -8.08 -16.25 10.57
C SER A 187 -9.08 -16.89 11.52
#